data_AF-A0A2I0R3M6-F1
#
_entry.id   AF-A0A2I0R3M6-F1
#
_cell.length_a   1.000
_cell.length_b   1.000
_cell.length_c   1.000
_cell.angle_alpha   90.00
_cell.angle_beta   90.00
_cell.angle_gamma   90.00
#
_symmetry.space_group_name_H-M   'P 1'
#
loop_
_entity.id
_entity.type
_entity.pdbx_description
1 polymer ?
#
loop_
_entity_poly.entity_id
_entity_poly.type
_entity_poly.pdbx_seq_one_letter_code
_entity_poly.pdbx_strand_id
1 'polypeptide(L)'
;MKATLFILSLLLVGLNSCSSDIQENEIKHEEDLSTKINTFLNQLENWKASEVKYFNQLGKEISKADTLLTFFSFKNKYENNAFIFSAESPKAFNSFEESDLLKEEIFTKQPYKVWRRKVNHLRILDLSIEPHPTLKWIFVIRLRNQE
;
A
#
# COMPACT_ATOMS: atom_id res chain seq x y z
N MET A 1 -12.71 21.97 -57.75
CA MET A 1 -11.35 21.84 -57.19
C MET A 1 -11.49 21.91 -55.67
N LYS A 2 -11.20 20.82 -54.96
CA LYS A 2 -11.29 20.72 -53.50
C LYS A 2 -10.03 21.36 -52.90
N ALA A 3 -10.19 22.32 -52.00
CA ALA A 3 -9.10 22.84 -51.18
C ALA A 3 -9.56 22.86 -49.72
N THR A 4 -9.41 21.71 -49.07
CA THR A 4 -9.28 21.59 -47.62
C THR A 4 -7.93 22.17 -47.22
N LEU A 5 -7.92 23.10 -46.26
CA LEU A 5 -6.72 23.42 -45.50
C LEU A 5 -7.09 23.73 -44.05
N PHE A 6 -6.72 22.76 -43.20
CA PHE A 6 -6.54 22.83 -41.76
C PHE A 6 -5.80 24.11 -41.36
N ILE A 7 -6.32 24.87 -40.39
CA ILE A 7 -5.52 25.41 -39.28
C ILE A 7 -6.38 25.36 -38.01
N LEU A 8 -6.22 24.24 -37.31
CA LEU A 8 -6.48 24.09 -35.89
C LEU A 8 -5.39 24.87 -35.12
N SER A 9 -5.70 25.22 -33.87
CA SER A 9 -4.80 25.62 -32.78
C SER A 9 -4.11 26.98 -32.90
N LEU A 10 -4.73 27.99 -32.30
CA LEU A 10 -4.08 28.95 -31.39
C LEU A 10 -5.19 29.77 -30.74
N LEU A 11 -5.63 29.36 -29.55
CA LEU A 11 -6.21 30.21 -28.48
C LEU A 11 -6.95 29.33 -27.46
N LEU A 12 -6.21 28.47 -26.76
CA LEU A 12 -6.64 27.87 -25.48
C LEU A 12 -5.44 27.76 -24.51
N VAL A 13 -4.52 28.73 -24.57
CA VAL A 13 -3.49 28.90 -23.53
C VAL A 13 -3.89 30.14 -22.72
N GLY A 14 -4.84 29.96 -21.81
CA GLY A 14 -5.37 31.08 -21.03
C GLY A 14 -6.06 30.73 -19.72
N LEU A 15 -5.98 29.49 -19.21
CA LEU A 15 -6.65 29.12 -17.94
C LEU A 15 -5.86 28.19 -16.99
N ASN A 16 -4.57 27.90 -17.22
CA ASN A 16 -3.78 27.04 -16.30
C ASN A 16 -2.63 27.78 -15.59
N SER A 17 -2.88 28.99 -15.09
CA SER A 17 -1.98 29.62 -14.09
C SER A 17 -2.63 29.59 -12.70
N CYS A 18 -2.91 28.38 -12.21
CA CYS A 18 -3.12 28.07 -10.79
C CYS A 18 -3.21 26.54 -10.62
N SER A 19 -2.14 25.79 -10.92
CA SER A 19 -2.16 24.32 -10.74
C SER A 19 -0.78 23.66 -10.57
N SER A 20 0.33 24.41 -10.60
CA SER A 20 1.67 23.83 -10.42
C SER A 20 1.90 23.31 -9.01
N ASP A 21 1.42 24.04 -7.99
CA ASP A 21 1.73 23.74 -6.60
C ASP A 21 0.93 22.54 -6.05
N ILE A 22 -0.21 22.21 -6.68
CA ILE A 22 -1.06 21.09 -6.28
C ILE A 22 -0.45 19.77 -6.79
N GLN A 23 -0.04 19.73 -8.06
CA GLN A 23 0.55 18.52 -8.65
C GLN A 23 1.91 18.17 -8.04
N GLU A 24 2.77 19.16 -7.77
CA GLU A 24 4.08 18.90 -7.16
C GLU A 24 3.95 18.38 -5.71
N ASN A 25 2.97 18.86 -4.95
CA ASN A 25 2.73 18.39 -3.59
C ASN A 25 2.10 16.99 -3.56
N GLU A 26 1.18 16.68 -4.47
CA GLU A 26 0.61 15.33 -4.61
C GLU A 26 1.68 14.30 -4.96
N ILE A 27 2.56 14.60 -5.93
CA ILE A 27 3.66 13.71 -6.33
C ILE A 27 4.64 13.47 -5.17
N LYS A 28 5.06 14.55 -4.47
CA LYS A 28 5.96 14.42 -3.31
C LYS A 28 5.33 13.62 -2.17
N HIS A 29 4.02 13.76 -1.96
CA HIS A 29 3.30 13.01 -0.94
C HIS A 29 3.24 11.52 -1.27
N GLU A 30 2.96 11.19 -2.53
CA GLU A 30 2.93 9.81 -3.03
C GLU A 30 4.32 9.14 -2.93
N GLU A 31 5.39 9.86 -3.28
CA GLU A 31 6.77 9.38 -3.17
C GLU A 31 7.18 9.12 -1.70
N ASP A 32 6.83 10.02 -0.78
CA ASP A 32 7.10 9.85 0.66
C ASP A 32 6.32 8.67 1.25
N LEU A 33 5.04 8.51 0.90
CA LEU A 33 4.21 7.39 1.33
C LEU A 33 4.77 6.06 0.82
N SER A 34 5.08 5.97 -0.47
CA SER A 34 5.68 4.77 -1.09
C SER A 34 7.00 4.40 -0.41
N THR A 35 7.85 5.39 -0.09
CA THR A 35 9.10 5.18 0.63
C THR A 35 8.87 4.60 2.03
N LYS A 36 7.88 5.10 2.78
CA LYS A 36 7.53 4.57 4.11
C LYS A 36 7.00 3.14 4.03
N ILE A 37 6.12 2.86 3.07
CA ILE A 37 5.56 1.52 2.85
C ILE A 37 6.67 0.54 2.48
N ASN A 38 7.56 0.89 1.55
CA ASN A 38 8.69 0.04 1.17
C ASN A 38 9.65 -0.19 2.34
N THR A 39 9.93 0.84 3.14
CA THR A 39 10.71 0.69 4.37
C THR A 39 10.05 -0.31 5.32
N PHE A 40 8.75 -0.19 5.55
CA PHE A 40 8.01 -1.11 6.40
C PHE A 40 8.05 -2.55 5.86
N LEU A 41 7.77 -2.74 4.58
CA LEU A 41 7.70 -4.05 3.94
C LEU A 41 9.07 -4.75 3.86
N ASN A 42 10.13 -4.04 3.50
CA ASN A 42 11.49 -4.60 3.43
C ASN A 42 12.00 -5.05 4.81
N GLN A 43 11.62 -4.36 5.88
CA GLN A 43 12.01 -4.76 7.23
C GLN A 43 11.30 -6.06 7.67
N LEU A 44 10.13 -6.39 7.11
CA LEU A 44 9.41 -7.63 7.44
C LEU A 44 10.13 -8.90 6.99
N GLU A 45 10.98 -8.82 5.96
CA GLU A 45 11.74 -9.99 5.49
C GLU A 45 12.65 -10.58 6.57
N ASN A 46 13.13 -9.73 7.48
CA ASN A 46 14.03 -10.12 8.56
C ASN A 46 13.35 -10.08 9.93
N TRP A 47 12.01 -10.13 9.96
CA TRP A 47 11.22 -9.90 11.16
C TRP A 47 11.61 -10.79 12.34
N LYS A 48 12.06 -10.13 13.42
CA LYS A 48 12.28 -10.72 14.75
C LYS A 48 11.18 -10.29 15.73
N ALA A 49 10.82 -11.18 16.65
CA ALA A 49 9.79 -10.88 17.66
C ALA A 49 10.11 -9.63 18.51
N SER A 50 11.39 -9.29 18.69
CA SER A 50 11.84 -8.08 19.38
C SER A 50 11.48 -6.76 18.66
N GLU A 51 11.17 -6.81 17.36
CA GLU A 51 10.95 -5.62 16.52
C GLU A 51 9.47 -5.21 16.45
N VAL A 52 8.57 -5.91 17.14
CA VAL A 52 7.13 -5.61 17.13
C VAL A 52 6.83 -4.14 17.49
N LYS A 53 7.58 -3.56 18.44
CA LYS A 53 7.42 -2.14 18.79
C LYS A 53 7.79 -1.20 17.64
N TYR A 54 8.83 -1.54 16.88
CA TYR A 54 9.29 -0.79 15.73
C TYR A 54 8.28 -0.85 14.57
N PHE A 55 7.78 -2.03 14.22
CA PHE A 55 6.71 -2.16 13.22
C PHE A 55 5.42 -1.43 13.62
N ASN A 56 5.06 -1.46 14.90
CA ASN A 56 3.93 -0.67 15.40
C ASN A 56 4.12 0.84 15.24
N GLN A 57 5.36 1.33 15.28
CA GLN A 57 5.66 2.73 15.05
C GLN A 57 5.54 3.07 13.57
N LEU A 58 6.22 2.31 12.70
CA LEU A 58 6.18 2.52 11.26
C LEU A 58 4.75 2.45 10.70
N GLY A 59 3.95 1.48 11.14
CA GLY A 59 2.56 1.38 10.69
C GLY A 59 1.70 2.58 11.09
N LYS A 60 1.94 3.17 12.27
CA LYS A 60 1.29 4.43 12.67
C LYS A 60 1.73 5.59 11.79
N GLU A 61 3.02 5.67 11.44
CA GLU A 61 3.56 6.71 10.57
C GLU A 61 2.94 6.63 9.17
N ILE A 62 2.78 5.43 8.61
CA ILE A 62 2.08 5.21 7.34
C ILE A 62 0.62 5.69 7.43
N SER A 63 -0.14 5.29 8.46
CA SER A 63 -1.54 5.75 8.62
C SER A 63 -1.70 7.25 8.91
N LYS A 64 -0.62 7.92 9.36
CA LYS A 64 -0.62 9.38 9.51
C LYS A 64 -0.31 10.08 8.19
N ALA A 65 0.50 9.47 7.35
CA ALA A 65 0.80 9.96 6.01
C ALA A 65 -0.42 9.79 5.10
N ASP A 66 -1.07 8.63 5.11
CA ASP A 66 -2.26 8.37 4.29
C ASP A 66 -3.53 8.26 5.15
N THR A 67 -4.39 9.27 5.03
CA THR A 67 -5.66 9.35 5.76
C THR A 67 -6.70 8.30 5.34
N LEU A 68 -6.50 7.63 4.20
CA LEU A 68 -7.36 6.52 3.76
C LEU A 68 -7.07 5.23 4.53
N LEU A 69 -5.95 5.17 5.25
CA LEU A 69 -5.49 3.99 5.98
C LEU A 69 -5.67 4.16 7.48
N THR A 70 -6.25 3.15 8.12
CA THR A 70 -6.24 3.01 9.59
C THR A 70 -5.34 1.85 10.00
N PHE A 71 -4.36 2.10 10.85
CA PHE A 71 -3.44 1.08 11.34
C PHE A 71 -3.89 0.45 12.66
N PHE A 72 -3.83 -0.88 12.73
CA PHE A 72 -3.97 -1.66 13.94
C PHE A 72 -2.69 -2.43 14.26
N SER A 73 -2.26 -2.31 15.51
CA SER A 73 -1.01 -2.88 16.01
C SER A 73 -1.03 -4.41 16.08
N PHE A 74 0.14 -5.01 16.32
CA PHE A 74 0.31 -6.46 16.47
C PHE A 74 -0.63 -7.13 17.51
N LYS A 75 -1.03 -6.36 18.54
CA LYS A 75 -1.95 -6.78 19.60
C LYS A 75 -3.33 -6.14 19.41
N ASN A 76 -3.90 -6.27 18.22
CA ASN A 76 -5.23 -5.78 17.92
C ASN A 76 -6.31 -6.83 18.24
N LYS A 77 -7.58 -6.40 18.23
CA LYS A 77 -8.74 -7.24 18.57
C LYS A 77 -9.33 -8.03 17.40
N TYR A 78 -8.90 -7.74 16.17
CA TYR A 78 -9.47 -8.33 14.95
C TYR A 78 -8.69 -9.58 14.56
N GLU A 79 -7.37 -9.53 14.66
CA GLU A 79 -6.51 -10.67 14.43
C GLU A 79 -5.28 -10.66 15.34
N ASN A 80 -5.14 -11.71 16.13
CA ASN A 80 -4.00 -11.86 17.04
C ASN A 80 -2.71 -12.08 16.27
N ASN A 81 -1.62 -11.46 16.74
CA ASN A 81 -0.28 -11.60 16.19
C ASN A 81 -0.18 -11.18 14.71
N ALA A 82 -0.92 -10.14 14.33
CA ALA A 82 -0.93 -9.58 12.98
C ALA A 82 -0.91 -8.06 13.02
N PHE A 83 -0.27 -7.44 12.02
CA PHE A 83 -0.44 -6.03 11.73
C PHE A 83 -1.54 -5.87 10.68
N ILE A 84 -2.39 -4.85 10.83
CA ILE A 84 -3.51 -4.63 9.92
C ILE A 84 -3.53 -3.16 9.50
N PHE A 85 -3.64 -2.91 8.20
CA PHE A 85 -4.14 -1.64 7.68
C PHE A 85 -5.56 -1.86 7.16
N SER A 86 -6.51 -1.02 7.52
CA SER A 86 -7.86 -1.04 6.95
C SER A 86 -8.14 0.19 6.10
N ALA A 87 -8.99 0.02 5.10
CA ALA A 87 -9.49 1.08 4.24
C ALA A 87 -10.91 0.76 3.73
N GLU A 88 -11.63 1.79 3.29
CA GLU A 88 -12.98 1.62 2.71
C GLU A 88 -12.97 0.89 1.36
N SER A 89 -11.83 0.89 0.66
CA SER A 89 -11.68 0.35 -0.70
C SER A 89 -10.33 -0.35 -0.84
N PRO A 90 -10.24 -1.46 -1.62
CA PRO A 90 -8.98 -2.17 -1.82
C PRO A 90 -7.97 -1.32 -2.60
N LYS A 91 -8.44 -0.31 -3.35
CA LYS A 91 -7.57 0.61 -4.11
C LYS A 91 -6.63 1.43 -3.21
N ALA A 92 -6.97 1.62 -1.94
CA ALA A 92 -6.10 2.30 -0.97
C ALA A 92 -4.81 1.51 -0.69
N PHE A 93 -4.74 0.24 -1.09
CA PHE A 93 -3.56 -0.60 -0.92
C PHE A 93 -2.67 -0.66 -2.16
N ASN A 94 -2.95 0.10 -3.23
CA ASN A 94 -2.16 0.08 -4.46
C ASN A 94 -0.65 0.31 -4.19
N SER A 95 -0.32 1.28 -3.33
CA SER A 95 1.08 1.56 -2.97
C SER A 95 1.76 0.42 -2.21
N PHE A 96 1.00 -0.46 -1.55
CA PHE A 96 1.55 -1.70 -0.97
C PHE A 96 1.83 -2.70 -2.09
N GLU A 97 0.89 -2.90 -3.00
CA GLU A 97 1.02 -3.83 -4.13
C GLU A 97 2.17 -3.49 -5.08
N GLU A 98 2.53 -2.21 -5.16
CA GLU A 98 3.65 -1.70 -5.97
C GLU A 98 5.03 -1.96 -5.35
N SER A 99 5.09 -2.45 -4.11
CA SER A 99 6.33 -2.81 -3.44
C SER A 99 7.02 -4.01 -4.11
N ASP A 100 8.35 -3.95 -4.26
CA ASP A 100 9.13 -5.04 -4.84
C ASP A 100 8.97 -6.36 -4.06
N LEU A 101 8.72 -6.29 -2.74
CA LEU A 101 8.41 -7.45 -1.91
C LEU A 101 7.20 -8.25 -2.44
N LEU A 102 6.19 -7.55 -2.97
CA LEU A 102 4.90 -8.12 -3.36
C LEU A 102 4.77 -8.34 -4.87
N LYS A 103 5.76 -7.93 -5.67
CA LYS A 103 5.79 -8.20 -7.11
C LYS A 103 6.09 -9.67 -7.43
N GLU A 104 6.77 -10.37 -6.53
CA GLU A 104 7.19 -11.74 -6.72
C GLU A 104 6.26 -12.71 -5.96
N GLU A 105 5.58 -13.57 -6.72
CA GLU A 105 4.70 -14.66 -6.24
C GLU A 105 3.34 -14.24 -5.63
N ILE A 106 2.30 -14.19 -6.47
CA ILE A 106 0.91 -13.92 -6.04
C ILE A 106 0.10 -15.22 -6.07
N PHE A 107 -0.45 -15.61 -4.92
CA PHE A 107 -1.54 -16.58 -4.85
C PHE A 107 -2.87 -15.81 -4.88
N THR A 108 -3.38 -15.52 -6.08
CA THR A 108 -4.67 -14.84 -6.23
C THR A 108 -5.81 -15.83 -6.03
N LYS A 109 -6.68 -15.57 -5.06
CA LYS A 109 -7.97 -16.25 -4.91
C LYS A 109 -9.06 -15.18 -4.81
N GLN A 110 -9.71 -14.86 -5.94
CA GLN A 110 -10.77 -13.86 -5.96
C GLN A 110 -11.81 -14.13 -4.84
N PRO A 111 -12.19 -13.13 -4.02
CA PRO A 111 -11.94 -11.68 -4.15
C PRO A 111 -10.69 -11.15 -3.42
N TYR A 112 -9.76 -11.99 -2.97
CA TYR A 112 -8.60 -11.61 -2.17
C TYR A 112 -7.25 -11.93 -2.86
N LYS A 113 -6.20 -11.22 -2.43
CA LYS A 113 -4.81 -11.43 -2.88
C LYS A 113 -3.97 -11.88 -1.70
N VAL A 114 -3.11 -12.87 -1.90
CA VAL A 114 -2.22 -13.40 -0.87
C VAL A 114 -0.81 -13.50 -1.43
N TRP A 115 0.17 -13.08 -0.63
CA TRP A 115 1.59 -13.22 -0.87
C TRP A 115 2.20 -14.02 0.28
N ARG A 116 2.93 -15.08 -0.05
CA ARG A 116 3.56 -15.94 0.95
C ARG A 116 5.04 -16.03 0.65
N ARG A 117 5.86 -15.53 1.56
CA ARG A 117 7.31 -15.58 1.45
C ARG A 117 7.89 -16.43 2.57
N LYS A 118 8.78 -17.37 2.23
CA LYS A 118 9.55 -18.11 3.22
C LYS A 118 10.62 -17.18 3.78
N VAL A 119 10.54 -16.90 5.08
CA VAL A 119 11.54 -16.05 5.77
C VAL A 119 12.74 -16.89 6.20
N ASN A 120 12.47 -18.10 6.69
CA ASN A 120 13.50 -19.09 6.99
C ASN A 120 12.89 -20.50 6.97
N HIS A 121 13.65 -21.51 7.40
CA HIS A 121 13.22 -22.92 7.44
C HIS A 121 12.05 -23.23 8.40
N LEU A 122 11.60 -22.28 9.22
CA LEU A 122 10.50 -22.48 10.18
C LEU A 122 9.35 -21.51 10.00
N ARG A 123 9.52 -20.42 9.22
CA ARG A 123 8.58 -19.30 9.21
C ARG A 123 8.20 -18.84 7.82
N ILE A 124 6.94 -18.46 7.70
CA ILE A 124 6.32 -17.88 6.51
C ILE A 124 5.81 -16.48 6.89
N LEU A 125 6.22 -15.49 6.11
CA LEU A 125 5.57 -14.19 6.07
C LEU A 125 4.38 -14.28 5.12
N ASP A 126 3.18 -14.12 5.66
CA ASP A 126 1.91 -14.17 4.92
C ASP A 126 1.31 -12.77 4.91
N LEU A 127 1.15 -12.20 3.72
CA LEU A 127 0.51 -10.92 3.51
C LEU A 127 -0.76 -11.11 2.69
N SER A 128 -1.82 -10.37 2.99
CA SER A 128 -3.07 -10.48 2.24
C SER A 128 -3.85 -9.19 2.15
N ILE A 129 -4.50 -8.96 1.00
CA ILE A 129 -5.58 -7.99 0.84
C ILE A 129 -6.89 -8.75 0.77
N GLU A 130 -7.77 -8.55 1.73
CA GLU A 130 -9.04 -9.27 1.84
C GLU A 130 -10.18 -8.40 2.38
N PRO A 131 -11.44 -8.70 2.04
CA PRO A 131 -12.58 -8.03 2.65
C PRO A 131 -12.73 -8.45 4.13
N HIS A 132 -13.14 -7.51 4.98
CA HIS A 132 -13.37 -7.72 6.40
C HIS A 132 -14.76 -7.24 6.81
N PRO A 133 -15.53 -8.01 7.62
CA PRO A 133 -16.93 -7.71 7.91
C PRO A 133 -17.18 -6.34 8.55
N THR A 134 -16.25 -5.86 9.39
CA THR A 134 -16.39 -4.57 10.09
C THR A 134 -15.42 -3.49 9.63
N LEU A 135 -14.33 -3.89 8.97
CA LEU A 135 -13.23 -2.98 8.59
C LEU A 135 -13.21 -2.70 7.09
N LYS A 136 -14.22 -3.18 6.36
CA LYS A 136 -14.37 -3.09 4.91
C LYS A 136 -13.28 -3.88 4.17
N TRP A 137 -12.11 -3.32 3.98
CA TRP A 137 -10.97 -3.98 3.36
C TRP A 137 -9.75 -3.89 4.26
N ILE A 138 -8.97 -4.97 4.32
CA ILE A 138 -7.77 -5.05 5.15
C ILE A 138 -6.57 -5.52 4.35
N PHE A 139 -5.41 -4.90 4.61
CA PHE A 139 -4.09 -5.44 4.32
C PHE A 139 -3.53 -6.02 5.62
N VAL A 140 -3.32 -7.33 5.65
CA VAL A 140 -2.89 -8.05 6.85
C VAL A 140 -1.48 -8.58 6.66
N ILE A 141 -0.63 -8.44 7.68
CA ILE A 141 0.71 -9.01 7.74
C ILE A 141 0.81 -9.97 8.91
N ARG A 142 1.21 -11.21 8.64
CA ARG A 142 1.29 -12.29 9.63
C ARG A 142 2.63 -13.01 9.51
N LEU A 143 3.20 -13.39 10.65
CA LEU A 143 4.31 -14.34 10.70
C LEU A 143 3.79 -15.65 11.26
N ARG A 144 3.82 -16.71 10.44
CA ARG A 144 3.33 -18.04 10.80
C ARG A 144 4.47 -19.05 10.79
N ASN A 145 4.29 -20.14 11.52
CA ASN A 145 5.18 -21.30 11.39
C ASN A 145 4.88 -22.02 10.06
N GLN A 146 5.87 -22.71 9.50
CA GLN A 146 5.64 -23.62 8.36
C GLN A 146 4.72 -24.77 8.80
N GLU A 147 3.75 -25.11 7.94
CA GLU A 147 2.84 -26.26 8.09
C GLU A 147 3.54 -27.59 7.81
#